data_AF-A0A6G0KJ22-F1
#
_entry.id   AF-A0A6G0KJ22-F1
#
_cell.length_a   1.000
_cell.length_b   1.000
_cell.length_c   1.000
_cell.angle_alpha   90.00
_cell.angle_beta   90.00
_cell.angle_gamma   90.00
#
_symmetry.space_group_name_H-M   'P 1'
#
loop_
_entity.id
_entity.type
_entity.pdbx_description
1 polymer ?
#
loop_
_entity_poly.entity_id
_entity_poly.type
_entity_poly.pdbx_seq_one_letter_code
_entity_poly.pdbx_strand_id
1 'polypeptide(L)'
;MLLGLMLGGDMVLDEDMVPGGDMLLDEDMVLGGDLVLGGDLVLGGDLVLGGDMVLGGDMVLGEDLFPGTATVLIMLIEEGPLWQRILS
;
A
#
# COMPACT_ATOMS: atom_id res chain seq x y z
N MET A 1 2.93 9.57 18.70
CA MET A 1 3.60 10.37 17.66
C MET A 1 3.53 9.52 16.41
N LEU A 2 2.75 9.94 15.42
CA LEU A 2 2.58 9.25 14.16
C LEU A 2 3.89 9.40 13.38
N LEU A 3 4.81 8.43 13.49
CA LEU A 3 6.03 8.38 12.68
C LEU A 3 5.70 7.76 11.32
N GLY A 4 4.67 8.30 10.66
CA GLY A 4 4.22 7.84 9.36
C GLY A 4 4.73 8.72 8.23
N LEU A 5 4.90 8.15 7.04
CA LEU A 5 5.23 8.85 5.81
C LEU A 5 3.94 9.20 5.06
N MET A 6 3.70 10.49 4.85
CA MET A 6 2.58 10.97 4.02
C MET A 6 3.14 11.53 2.72
N LEU A 7 2.70 10.99 1.60
CA LEU A 7 3.10 11.44 0.28
C LEU A 7 1.83 11.73 -0.53
N GLY A 8 1.85 12.84 -1.27
CA GLY A 8 0.74 13.27 -2.12
C GLY A 8 1.18 13.35 -3.56
N GLY A 9 0.28 12.99 -4.48
CA GLY A 9 0.56 12.88 -5.91
C GLY A 9 1.09 11.50 -6.30
N ASP A 10 0.98 11.18 -7.60
CA ASP A 10 1.50 9.94 -8.16
C ASP A 10 3.00 9.81 -7.92
N MET A 11 3.45 8.60 -7.57
CA MET A 11 4.86 8.32 -7.35
C MET A 11 5.35 7.14 -8.17
N VAL A 12 6.53 7.31 -8.75
CA VAL A 12 7.26 6.25 -9.43
C VAL A 12 8.66 6.19 -8.85
N LEU A 13 9.01 5.03 -8.31
CA LEU A 13 10.32 4.74 -7.75
C LEU A 13 10.84 3.45 -8.38
N ASP A 14 12.13 3.41 -8.73
CA ASP A 14 12.75 2.26 -9.39
C ASP A 14 13.65 1.47 -8.43
N GLU A 15 13.49 1.70 -7.12
CA GLU A 15 14.31 1.13 -6.05
C GLU A 15 13.41 0.59 -4.93
N ASP A 16 14.00 -0.23 -4.04
CA ASP A 16 13.31 -0.79 -2.87
C ASP A 16 12.94 0.31 -1.86
N MET A 17 11.79 0.14 -1.21
CA MET A 17 11.28 1.09 -0.21
C MET A 17 11.07 0.40 1.15
N VAL A 18 11.67 0.96 2.20
CA VAL A 18 11.55 0.46 3.58
C VAL A 18 11.23 1.60 4.56
N PRO A 19 9.95 1.98 4.71
CA PRO A 19 9.52 3.01 5.64
C PRO A 19 9.48 2.49 7.08
N GLY A 20 9.87 3.34 8.03
CA GLY A 20 9.97 2.97 9.45
C GLY A 20 8.66 3.03 10.25
N GLY A 21 7.50 3.13 9.60
CA GLY A 21 6.19 3.29 10.24
C GLY A 21 5.07 3.28 9.21
N ASP A 22 3.92 3.85 9.58
CA ASP A 22 2.73 3.86 8.72
C ASP A 22 2.96 4.67 7.44
N MET A 23 2.29 4.30 6.35
CA MET A 23 2.35 5.00 5.08
C MET A 23 0.95 5.39 4.63
N LEU A 24 0.78 6.66 4.28
CA LEU A 24 -0.45 7.19 3.68
C LEU A 24 -0.14 7.76 2.30
N LEU A 25 -0.86 7.28 1.30
CA LEU A 25 -0.75 7.66 -0.10
C LEU A 25 -2.14 8.03 -0.61
N ASP A 26 -2.30 9.24 -1.12
CA ASP A 26 -3.60 9.70 -1.60
C ASP A 26 -3.83 9.37 -3.10
N GLU A 27 -2.78 8.97 -3.83
CA GLU A 27 -2.76 8.78 -5.29
C GLU A 27 -1.96 7.52 -5.65
N ASP A 28 -1.75 7.26 -6.94
CA ASP A 28 -1.12 6.04 -7.45
C ASP A 28 0.36 5.90 -7.07
N MET A 29 0.80 4.68 -6.79
CA MET A 29 2.21 4.36 -6.56
C MET A 29 2.68 3.22 -7.46
N VAL A 30 3.82 3.43 -8.12
CA VAL A 30 4.56 2.41 -8.87
C VAL A 30 5.95 2.27 -8.28
N LEU A 31 6.27 1.07 -7.80
CA LEU A 31 7.60 0.70 -7.32
C LEU A 31 8.20 -0.37 -8.22
N GLY A 32 9.39 -0.14 -8.75
CA GLY A 32 10.15 -1.13 -9.53
C GLY A 32 10.83 -2.19 -8.66
N GLY A 33 11.02 -1.91 -7.37
CA GLY A 33 11.65 -2.80 -6.38
C GLY A 33 10.67 -3.37 -5.35
N ASP A 34 11.23 -3.84 -4.23
CA ASP A 34 10.51 -4.44 -3.11
C ASP A 34 9.96 -3.37 -2.16
N LEU A 35 8.80 -3.63 -1.54
CA LEU A 35 8.21 -2.80 -0.48
C LEU A 35 8.18 -3.57 0.84
N VAL A 36 8.86 -3.07 1.87
CA VAL A 36 8.80 -3.63 3.22
C VAL A 36 8.32 -2.57 4.19
N LEU A 37 7.13 -2.78 4.76
CA LEU A 37 6.47 -1.86 5.67
C LEU A 37 6.21 -2.54 7.02
N GLY A 38 6.73 -1.93 8.08
CA GLY A 38 6.53 -2.42 9.45
C GLY A 38 5.25 -1.90 10.12
N GLY A 39 4.61 -0.88 9.54
CA GLY A 39 3.35 -0.29 10.02
C GLY A 39 2.21 -0.45 9.02
N ASP A 40 1.17 0.35 9.19
CA ASP A 40 -0.04 0.28 8.37
C ASP A 40 0.16 1.01 7.02
N LEU A 41 -0.51 0.56 5.96
CA LEU A 41 -0.52 1.18 4.64
C LEU A 41 -1.96 1.59 4.28
N VAL A 42 -2.18 2.87 3.97
CA VAL A 42 -3.42 3.34 3.37
C VAL A 42 -3.11 3.96 2.02
N LEU A 43 -3.78 3.47 0.98
CA LEU A 43 -3.68 3.91 -0.39
C LEU A 43 -5.03 4.38 -0.90
N GLY A 44 -5.08 5.59 -1.44
CA GLY A 44 -6.24 6.15 -2.12
C GLY A 44 -6.32 5.78 -3.60
N GLY A 45 -5.19 5.42 -4.23
CA GLY A 45 -5.09 5.02 -5.63
C GLY A 45 -4.51 3.61 -5.81
N ASP A 46 -4.04 3.32 -7.03
CA ASP A 46 -3.48 2.02 -7.42
C ASP A 46 -2.06 1.83 -6.86
N LEU A 47 -1.71 0.60 -6.49
CA LEU A 47 -0.33 0.22 -6.16
C LEU A 47 0.18 -0.87 -7.10
N VAL A 48 1.25 -0.56 -7.83
CA VAL A 48 1.96 -1.49 -8.70
C VAL A 48 3.35 -1.75 -8.15
N LEU A 49 3.69 -3.02 -7.94
CA LEU A 49 5.03 -3.45 -7.53
C LEU A 49 5.68 -4.29 -8.63
N GLY A 50 6.94 -4.00 -8.94
CA GLY A 50 7.82 -4.83 -9.74
C GLY A 50 8.47 -5.95 -8.93
N GLY A 51 8.62 -5.76 -7.62
CA GLY A 51 9.20 -6.71 -6.68
C GLY A 51 8.20 -7.31 -5.70
N ASP A 52 8.72 -7.72 -4.54
CA ASP A 52 7.99 -8.35 -3.45
C ASP A 52 7.41 -7.33 -2.46
N MET A 53 6.28 -7.67 -1.84
CA MET A 53 5.66 -6.88 -0.76
C MET A 53 5.70 -7.64 0.56
N VAL A 54 6.15 -6.97 1.61
CA VAL A 54 6.03 -7.44 3.00
C VAL A 54 5.37 -6.36 3.85
N LEU A 55 4.21 -6.69 4.42
CA LEU A 55 3.46 -5.81 5.32
C LEU A 55 3.29 -6.43 6.71
N GLY A 56 3.75 -5.70 7.72
CA GLY A 56 3.63 -6.06 9.13
C GLY A 56 2.41 -5.47 9.84
N GLY A 57 1.80 -4.41 9.29
CA GLY A 57 0.59 -3.75 9.78
C GLY A 57 -0.55 -3.77 8.75
N ASP A 58 -1.69 -3.17 9.09
CA ASP A 58 -2.93 -3.24 8.30
C ASP A 58 -2.83 -2.51 6.94
N MET A 59 -3.61 -2.94 5.94
CA MET A 59 -3.55 -2.46 4.56
C MET A 59 -4.95 -2.10 4.10
N VAL A 60 -5.11 -0.85 3.71
CA VAL A 60 -6.34 -0.32 3.13
C VAL A 60 -6.05 0.16 1.73
N LEU A 61 -6.76 -0.41 0.77
CA LEU A 61 -6.69 -0.03 -0.64
C LEU A 61 -7.98 0.69 -1.03
N GLY A 62 -7.84 1.82 -1.70
CA GLY A 62 -8.93 2.56 -2.32
C GLY A 62 -9.29 2.00 -3.69
N GLU A 63 -8.28 1.49 -4.42
CA GLU A 63 -8.40 0.94 -5.77
C GLU A 63 -7.64 -0.40 -5.86
N ASP A 64 -6.87 -0.66 -6.93
CA ASP A 64 -6.30 -1.97 -7.21
C ASP A 64 -4.86 -2.15 -6.67
N LEU A 65 -4.53 -3.41 -6.31
CA LEU A 65 -3.17 -3.83 -5.97
C LEU A 65 -2.63 -4.84 -6.99
N PHE A 66 -1.52 -4.49 -7.63
CA PHE A 66 -0.78 -5.33 -8.58
C PHE A 66 0.60 -5.70 -8.01
N PRO A 67 0.70 -6.82 -7.29
CA PRO A 67 1.99 -7.27 -6.80
C PRO A 67 2.78 -7.96 -7.92
N GLY A 68 4.09 -7.74 -7.94
CA GLY A 68 4.97 -8.26 -8.99
C GLY A 68 5.16 -9.77 -8.89
N THR A 69 5.96 -10.20 -7.91
CA THR A 69 6.39 -11.60 -7.78
C THR A 69 5.79 -12.31 -6.57
N ALA A 70 5.89 -11.72 -5.39
CA ALA A 70 5.34 -12.31 -4.17
C ALA A 70 4.84 -11.23 -3.18
N THR A 71 3.60 -11.40 -2.72
CA THR A 71 3.06 -10.68 -1.57
C THR A 71 3.05 -11.58 -0.35
N VAL A 72 3.79 -11.19 0.68
CA VAL A 72 3.69 -11.76 2.02
C VAL A 72 2.92 -10.78 2.90
N LEU A 73 1.63 -11.02 3.00
CA LEU A 73 0.74 -10.28 3.88
C LEU A 73 0.54 -11.10 5.14
N ILE A 74 0.96 -10.56 6.29
CA ILE A 74 0.82 -11.22 7.59
C ILE A 74 -0.51 -10.80 8.27
N MET A 75 -1.42 -10.19 7.50
CA MET A 75 -2.55 -9.42 8.00
C MET A 75 -3.74 -9.42 7.03
N LEU A 76 -4.84 -8.76 7.44
CA LEU A 76 -6.09 -8.69 6.70
C LEU A 76 -6.09 -7.48 5.76
N ILE A 77 -6.32 -7.69 4.47
CA ILE A 77 -6.60 -6.59 3.54
C ILE A 77 -8.02 -6.11 3.82
N GLU A 78 -8.16 -4.85 4.25
CA GLU A 78 -9.45 -4.17 4.29
C GLU A 78 -9.59 -3.32 3.03
N GLU A 79 -10.30 -3.85 2.04
CA GLU A 79 -10.78 -3.05 0.89
C GLU A 79 -11.60 -1.86 1.45
N GLY A 80 -11.15 -0.62 1.18
CA GLY A 80 -11.81 0.61 1.59
C GLY A 80 -13.25 0.70 1.06
N PRO A 81 -14.09 1.62 1.60
CA PRO A 81 -15.52 1.40 1.66
C PRO A 81 -16.19 1.38 0.28
N LEU A 82 -16.63 0.18 -0.08
CA LEU A 82 -17.77 -0.03 -0.96
C LEU A 82 -18.91 0.90 -0.51
N TRP A 83 -19.13 2.02 -1.19
CA TRP A 83 -20.51 2.52 -1.32
C TRP A 83 -21.37 1.51 -2.12
N GLN A 84 -20.93 0.26 -2.33
CA GLN A 84 -21.47 -0.78 -3.20
C GLN A 84 -21.79 -2.09 -2.48
N ARG A 85 -21.82 -2.10 -1.14
CA ARG A 85 -22.60 -3.08 -0.37
C ARG A 85 -24.01 -2.58 -0.08
N ILE A 86 -24.54 -1.63 -0.88
CA ILE A 86 -25.81 -0.89 -0.68
C ILE A 86 -27.06 -1.75 -0.36
N LEU A 87 -27.02 -3.09 -0.43
CA LEU A 87 -28.19 -3.97 -0.23
C LEU A 87 -27.93 -5.27 0.56
N SER A 88 -27.20 -5.26 1.68
CA SER A 88 -27.21 -6.41 2.61
C SER A 88 -27.51 -6.01 4.04
#